data_AF-A0A7X9PZN4-F1
#
_entry.id   AF-A0A7X9PZN4-F1
#
_cell.length_a   1.000
_cell.length_b   1.000
_cell.length_c   1.000
_cell.angle_alpha   90.00
_cell.angle_beta   90.00
_cell.angle_gamma   90.00
#
_symmetry.space_group_name_H-M   'P 1'
#
loop_
_entity.id
_entity.type
_entity.pdbx_description
1 polymer ?
#
loop_
_entity_poly.entity_id
_entity_poly.type
_entity_poly.pdbx_seq_one_letter_code
_entity_poly.pdbx_strand_id
1 'polypeptide(L)'
;VLNVSMDLPFAIDRFCIAGGIDSIEVLSDHRDASFGQGWGVLIKELRLLARSVFIIDRNNILRYKEIVPEATTPPDYDSALAALKVLR
;
A
#
# COMPACT_ATOMS: atom_id res chain seq x y z
N VAL A 1 7.21 -2.94 6.84
CA VAL A 1 6.26 -2.16 6.02
C VAL A 1 5.56 -3.14 5.11
N LEU A 2 4.25 -3.04 4.95
CA LEU A 2 3.47 -3.87 4.02
C LEU A 2 3.26 -3.10 2.71
N ASN A 3 3.56 -3.71 1.57
CA ASN A 3 3.16 -3.22 0.26
C ASN A 3 2.12 -4.17 -0.32
N VAL A 4 0.97 -3.63 -0.75
CA VAL A 4 -0.12 -4.41 -1.35
C VAL A 4 -0.35 -3.87 -2.75
N SER A 5 -0.39 -4.75 -3.75
CA SER A 5 -0.69 -4.38 -5.13
C SER A 5 -1.58 -5.41 -5.83
N MET A 6 -1.93 -5.15 -7.09
CA MET A 6 -2.64 -6.10 -7.96
C MET A 6 -1.70 -6.92 -8.84
N ASP A 7 -0.39 -6.79 -8.64
CA ASP A 7 0.59 -7.58 -9.38
C ASP A 7 0.50 -9.05 -8.97
N LEU A 8 0.71 -9.95 -9.91
CA LEU A 8 0.81 -11.38 -9.62
C LEU A 8 2.05 -11.66 -8.76
N PRO A 9 2.03 -12.67 -7.87
CA PRO A 9 3.15 -12.95 -6.97
C PRO A 9 4.52 -13.01 -7.67
N PHE A 10 4.63 -13.70 -8.81
CA PHE A 10 5.89 -13.78 -9.56
C PHE A 10 6.37 -12.44 -10.13
N ALA A 11 5.46 -11.50 -10.41
CA ALA A 11 5.82 -10.18 -10.92
C ALA A 11 6.38 -9.30 -9.80
N ILE A 12 5.79 -9.41 -8.61
CA ILE A 12 6.30 -8.80 -7.38
C ILE A 12 7.69 -9.36 -7.06
N ASP A 13 7.85 -10.69 -7.06
CA ASP A 13 9.14 -11.34 -6.79
C ASP A 13 10.23 -10.84 -7.74
N ARG A 14 9.94 -10.78 -9.04
CA ARG A 14 10.86 -10.25 -10.05
C ARG A 14 11.24 -8.79 -9.77
N PHE A 15 10.27 -7.96 -9.39
CA PHE A 15 10.51 -6.55 -9.08
C PHE A 15 11.41 -6.39 -7.84
N CYS A 16 11.15 -7.13 -6.77
CA CYS A 16 11.95 -7.11 -5.56
C CYS A 16 13.39 -7.58 -5.80
N ILE A 17 13.59 -8.67 -6.55
CA ILE A 17 14.92 -9.18 -6.92
C ILE A 17 15.70 -8.13 -7.73
N ALA A 18 15.08 -7.54 -8.76
CA ALA A 18 15.74 -6.55 -9.61
C ALA A 18 16.07 -5.25 -8.84
N GLY A 19 15.24 -4.87 -7.87
CA GLY A 19 15.44 -3.68 -7.05
C GLY A 19 16.33 -3.88 -5.82
N GLY A 20 16.76 -5.11 -5.52
CA GLY A 20 17.48 -5.41 -4.28
C GLY A 20 16.65 -5.14 -3.01
N ILE A 21 15.35 -5.38 -3.08
CA ILE A 21 14.41 -5.09 -2.00
C ILE A 21 14.16 -6.37 -1.19
N ASP A 22 14.63 -6.40 0.06
CA ASP A 22 14.60 -7.56 0.96
C ASP A 22 13.88 -7.31 2.30
N SER A 23 13.64 -6.04 2.64
CA SER A 23 13.21 -5.61 3.98
C SER A 23 11.73 -5.19 4.08
N ILE A 24 10.94 -5.40 3.01
CA ILE A 24 9.50 -5.13 2.99
C ILE A 24 8.72 -6.41 2.72
N GLU A 25 7.56 -6.53 3.35
CA GLU A 25 6.61 -7.60 3.04
C GLU A 25 5.70 -7.14 1.92
N VAL A 26 5.57 -7.97 0.88
CA VAL A 26 4.86 -7.67 -0.34
C VAL A 26 3.70 -8.65 -0.53
N LEU A 27 2.53 -8.13 -0.89
CA LEU A 27 1.28 -8.89 -0.95
C LEU A 27 0.56 -8.62 -2.26
N SER A 28 -0.04 -9.67 -2.83
CA SER A 28 -0.88 -9.58 -4.02
C SER A 28 -2.35 -9.68 -3.64
N ASP A 29 -3.14 -8.68 -3.99
CA ASP A 29 -4.61 -8.70 -3.89
C ASP A 29 -5.28 -9.15 -5.21
N HIS A 30 -4.49 -9.61 -6.20
CA HIS A 30 -4.97 -9.92 -7.54
C HIS A 30 -6.14 -10.92 -7.57
N ARG A 31 -6.09 -11.95 -6.71
CA ARG A 31 -7.02 -13.09 -6.71
C ARG A 31 -8.46 -12.65 -6.50
N ASP A 32 -8.72 -12.00 -5.37
CA ASP A 32 -10.07 -11.69 -4.91
C ASP A 32 -10.37 -10.18 -4.93
N ALA A 33 -9.35 -9.33 -5.10
CA ALA A 33 -9.44 -7.87 -4.93
C ALA A 33 -10.09 -7.47 -3.59
N SER A 34 -9.92 -8.31 -2.57
CA SER A 34 -10.61 -8.24 -1.29
C SER A 34 -10.09 -7.10 -0.42
N PHE A 35 -8.78 -6.85 -0.47
CA PHE A 35 -8.18 -5.72 0.22
C PHE A 35 -8.67 -4.41 -0.41
N GLY A 36 -8.59 -4.28 -1.73
CA GLY A 36 -9.02 -3.08 -2.44
C GLY A 36 -10.51 -2.75 -2.19
N GLN A 37 -11.37 -3.77 -2.14
CA GLN A 37 -12.79 -3.61 -1.81
C GLN A 37 -13.00 -3.23 -0.34
N GLY A 38 -12.34 -3.94 0.60
CA GLY A 38 -12.51 -3.71 2.04
C GLY A 38 -11.95 -2.37 2.52
N TRP A 39 -10.87 -1.89 1.89
CA TRP A 39 -10.21 -0.63 2.23
C TRP A 39 -10.68 0.56 1.38
N GLY A 40 -11.56 0.32 0.40
CA GLY A 40 -12.12 1.37 -0.46
C GLY A 40 -11.08 1.98 -1.42
N VAL A 41 -10.09 1.20 -1.82
CA VAL A 41 -9.00 1.66 -2.73
C VAL A 41 -8.98 0.92 -4.06
N LEU A 42 -9.93 0.03 -4.34
CA LEU A 42 -10.02 -0.60 -5.67
C LEU A 42 -10.57 0.38 -6.72
N ILE A 43 -9.77 0.65 -7.75
CA ILE A 43 -10.21 1.29 -8.99
C ILE A 43 -10.80 0.18 -9.86
N LYS A 44 -12.13 0.07 -9.88
CA LYS A 44 -12.86 -1.07 -10.47
C LYS A 44 -12.60 -1.22 -11.97
N GLU A 45 -12.56 -0.11 -12.68
CA GLU A 45 -12.41 -0.04 -14.13
C GLU A 45 -11.03 -0.53 -14.59
N LEU A 46 -10.00 -0.34 -13.75
CA LEU A 46 -8.63 -0.74 -14.03
C LEU A 46 -8.22 -2.04 -13.34
N ARG A 47 -8.99 -2.48 -12.33
CA ARG A 47 -8.62 -3.55 -11.41
C ARG A 47 -7.24 -3.30 -10.80
N LEU A 48 -6.99 -2.06 -10.36
CA LEU A 48 -5.78 -1.60 -9.68
C LEU A 48 -6.13 -1.01 -8.31
N LEU A 49 -5.16 -0.98 -7.40
CA LEU A 49 -5.30 -0.25 -6.14
C LEU A 49 -4.91 1.21 -6.34
N ALA A 50 -5.73 2.12 -5.84
CA ALA A 50 -5.40 3.54 -5.74
C ALA A 50 -4.18 3.70 -4.83
N ARG A 51 -3.23 4.54 -5.26
CA ARG A 51 -2.03 4.84 -4.47
C ARG A 51 -2.46 5.42 -3.13
N SER A 52 -2.04 4.77 -2.05
CA SER A 52 -2.50 5.09 -0.70
C SER A 52 -1.47 4.72 0.35
N VAL A 53 -1.53 5.40 1.49
CA VAL A 53 -0.71 5.15 2.68
C VAL A 53 -1.62 5.06 3.89
N PHE A 54 -1.48 3.99 4.66
CA PHE A 54 -2.21 3.77 5.90
C PHE A 54 -1.20 3.49 7.02
N ILE A 55 -1.43 4.08 8.20
CA ILE A 55 -0.67 3.75 9.40
C ILE A 55 -1.64 3.20 10.43
N ILE A 56 -1.38 1.98 10.87
CA ILE A 56 -2.18 1.25 11.86
C ILE A 56 -1.28 1.05 13.07
N ASP A 57 -1.80 1.32 14.27
CA ASP A 57 -1.06 1.10 15.51
C ASP A 57 -1.16 -0.36 16.01
N ARG A 58 -0.51 -0.66 17.14
CA ARG A 58 -0.51 -2.01 17.75
C ARG A 58 -1.90 -2.46 18.25
N ASN A 59 -2.84 -1.55 18.41
CA ASN A 59 -4.21 -1.83 18.83
C ASN A 59 -5.17 -1.96 17.63
N ASN A 60 -4.63 -2.07 16.41
CA ASN A 60 -5.38 -2.11 15.16
C ASN A 60 -6.21 -0.84 14.89
N ILE A 61 -5.78 0.31 15.41
CA ILE A 61 -6.44 1.59 15.17
C ILE A 61 -5.77 2.28 13.99
N LEU A 62 -6.57 2.73 13.02
CA LEU A 62 -6.10 3.56 11.92
C LEU A 62 -5.73 4.95 12.44
N ARG A 63 -4.44 5.30 12.34
CA ARG A 63 -3.87 6.56 12.82
C ARG A 63 -3.60 7.58 11.73
N TYR A 64 -3.38 7.10 10.50
CA TYR A 64 -3.17 7.95 9.34
C TYR A 64 -3.74 7.27 8.10
N LYS A 65 -4.33 8.08 7.21
CA LYS A 65 -4.81 7.65 5.90
C LYS A 65 -4.53 8.74 4.89
N GLU A 66 -3.95 8.34 3.77
CA GLU A 66 -3.86 9.13 2.56
C GLU A 66 -4.29 8.26 1.38
N ILE A 67 -5.18 8.80 0.55
CA ILE A 67 -5.49 8.26 -0.78
C ILE A 67 -5.08 9.36 -1.75
N VAL A 68 -4.08 9.09 -2.58
CA VAL A 68 -3.50 10.10 -3.47
C VAL A 68 -4.52 10.39 -4.59
N PRO A 69 -4.86 11.67 -4.85
CA PRO A 69 -5.86 12.02 -5.86
C PRO A 69 -5.51 11.54 -7.28
N GLU A 70 -4.22 11.48 -7.59
CA GLU A 70 -3.70 11.15 -8.90
C GLU A 70 -2.57 10.11 -8.78
N ALA A 71 -2.68 9.00 -9.52
CA ALA A 71 -1.78 7.85 -9.36
C ALA A 71 -0.31 8.15 -9.73
N THR A 72 -0.12 9.16 -10.59
CA THR A 72 1.21 9.64 -11.01
C THR A 72 1.90 10.53 -9.98
N THR A 73 1.18 11.01 -8.97
CA THR A 73 1.74 11.86 -7.91
C THR A 73 2.25 10.97 -6.77
N PRO A 74 3.39 11.29 -6.14
CA PRO A 74 3.83 10.61 -4.94
C PRO A 74 2.89 10.91 -3.75
N PRO A 75 2.82 10.01 -2.74
CA PRO A 75 2.18 10.34 -1.46
C PRO A 75 2.94 11.42 -0.69
N ASP A 76 2.28 12.06 0.27
CA ASP A 76 2.90 12.97 1.23
C ASP A 76 3.67 12.18 2.31
N TYR A 77 4.92 11.85 1.99
CA TYR A 77 5.81 11.12 2.88
C TYR A 77 6.08 11.85 4.19
N ASP A 78 6.15 13.18 4.18
CA ASP A 78 6.47 13.97 5.37
C ASP A 78 5.31 13.90 6.38
N SER A 79 4.07 14.05 5.92
CA SER A 79 2.88 13.88 6.74
C SER A 79 2.76 12.45 7.28
N ALA A 80 3.01 11.43 6.46
CA ALA A 80 2.99 10.03 6.90
C ALA A 80 4.06 9.76 7.98
N LEU A 81 5.30 10.22 7.77
CA LEU A 81 6.39 10.05 8.73
C LEU A 81 6.16 10.83 10.02
N ALA A 82 5.56 12.02 9.95
CA ALA A 82 5.17 12.80 11.13
C ALA A 82 4.12 12.03 11.95
N ALA A 83 3.08 11.49 11.32
CA ALA A 83 2.06 10.69 11.99
C ALA A 83 2.66 9.42 12.64
N LEU A 84 3.60 8.76 11.97
CA LEU A 84 4.29 7.58 12.51
C LEU A 84 5.12 7.91 13.77
N LYS A 85 5.79 9.08 13.80
CA LYS A 85 6.65 9.48 14.92
C LYS A 85 5.88 9.68 16.23
N VAL A 86 4.62 10.12 16.18
CA VAL A 86 3.77 10.31 17.38
C VAL A 86 3.36 8.97 18.02
N LEU A 87 3.46 7.86 17.27
CA LEU A 87 3.08 6.52 17.74
C LEU A 87 4.27 5.70 18.29
N ARG A 88 5.50 6.23 18.21
CA ARG A 88 6.73 5.57 18.67
C ARG A 88 7.00 5.84 20.15
#